data_AF-A0A819VYE8-F1
#
_entry.id   AF-A0A819VYE8-F1
#
_cell.length_a   1.000
_cell.length_b   1.000
_cell.length_c   1.000
_cell.angle_alpha   90.00
_cell.angle_beta   90.00
_cell.angle_gamma   90.00
#
_symmetry.space_group_name_H-M   'P 1'
#
loop_
_entity.id
_entity.type
_entity.pdbx_description
1 polymer ?
#
loop_
_entity_poly.entity_id
_entity_poly.type
_entity_poly.pdbx_seq_one_letter_code
_entity_poly.pdbx_strand_id
1 'polypeptide(L)'
;MSGLLSQRYLIYTPTDDILISESSANRISCLVEKDHDGYPDQRLTFADASNGLNYSFGMAFINEYFDVGNRDTVRRYSWTNGSRKITGTGQVIMPYPQNGHSTRTIAISPMDDRIFVSIGSASNVDVEPLSRAPIQQANINGSNQTTFA
;
A
#
# COMPACT_ATOMS: atom_id res chain seq x y z
N MET A 1 -19.08 -7.10 14.32
CA MET A 1 -18.92 -6.62 12.93
C MET A 1 -18.42 -7.75 12.05
N SER A 2 -19.19 -8.18 11.05
CA SER A 2 -18.73 -9.07 9.96
C SER A 2 -18.67 -8.27 8.64
N GLY A 3 -18.01 -8.81 7.59
CA GLY A 3 -18.10 -8.25 6.24
C GLY A 3 -16.88 -7.46 5.74
N LEU A 4 -15.69 -7.74 6.25
CA LEU A 4 -14.45 -7.42 5.53
C LEU A 4 -14.29 -8.42 4.37
N LEU A 5 -13.87 -7.95 3.19
CA LEU A 5 -13.76 -8.73 1.96
C LEU A 5 -12.30 -8.85 1.53
N SER A 6 -11.78 -10.07 1.40
CA SER A 6 -10.41 -10.34 0.91
C SER A 6 -9.35 -9.49 1.61
N GLN A 7 -9.28 -9.61 2.93
CA GLN A 7 -8.32 -8.95 3.80
C GLN A 7 -6.93 -9.52 3.54
N ARG A 8 -5.94 -8.65 3.33
CA ARG A 8 -4.62 -9.11 2.88
C ARG A 8 -3.45 -8.50 3.64
N TYR A 9 -3.57 -7.25 4.08
CA TYR A 9 -2.48 -6.51 4.72
C TYR A 9 -3.05 -5.57 5.76
N LEU A 10 -2.34 -5.39 6.88
CA LEU A 10 -2.72 -4.50 7.96
C LEU A 10 -1.53 -3.70 8.48
N ILE A 11 -1.77 -2.43 8.82
CA ILE A 11 -0.80 -1.56 9.49
C ILE A 11 -1.53 -0.69 10.50
N TYR A 12 -0.79 -0.20 11.50
CA TYR A 12 -1.26 0.91 12.33
C TYR A 12 -1.03 2.23 11.60
N THR A 13 -1.95 3.18 11.77
CA THR A 13 -1.67 4.58 11.51
C THR A 13 -0.71 5.12 12.58
N PRO A 14 -0.05 6.26 12.33
CA PRO A 14 0.71 6.98 13.38
C PRO A 14 -0.13 7.44 14.57
N THR A 15 -1.45 7.25 14.55
CA THR A 15 -2.40 7.58 15.62
C THR A 15 -3.19 6.38 16.10
N ASP A 16 -2.63 5.18 15.98
CA ASP A 16 -3.14 3.91 16.53
C ASP A 16 -4.48 3.38 15.97
N ASP A 17 -4.99 3.95 14.87
CA ASP A 17 -6.05 3.29 14.11
C ASP A 17 -5.46 2.12 13.28
N ILE A 18 -6.24 1.10 12.96
CA ILE A 18 -5.78 -0.03 12.13
C ILE A 18 -6.30 0.12 10.70
N LEU A 19 -5.40 0.15 9.72
CA LEU A 19 -5.79 0.07 8.31
C LEU A 19 -5.75 -1.37 7.82
N ILE A 20 -6.77 -1.78 7.08
CA ILE A 20 -6.85 -3.09 6.43
C ILE A 20 -7.04 -2.92 4.94
N SER A 21 -6.14 -3.48 4.14
CA SER A 21 -6.32 -3.58 2.69
C SER A 21 -7.27 -4.74 2.34
N GLU A 22 -8.33 -4.41 1.61
CA GLU A 22 -9.33 -5.30 1.03
C GLU A 22 -9.10 -5.35 -0.50
N SER A 23 -8.06 -6.07 -0.92
CA SER A 23 -7.47 -5.93 -2.26
C SER A 23 -8.48 -6.07 -3.40
N SER A 24 -9.30 -7.13 -3.39
CA SER A 24 -10.27 -7.37 -4.48
C SER A 24 -11.45 -6.39 -4.47
N ALA A 25 -11.68 -5.69 -3.35
CA ALA A 25 -12.71 -4.66 -3.23
C ALA A 25 -12.17 -3.26 -3.58
N ASN A 26 -10.88 -3.12 -3.92
CA ASN A 26 -10.20 -1.84 -4.11
C ASN A 26 -10.50 -0.86 -2.97
N ARG A 27 -10.42 -1.34 -1.73
CA ARG A 27 -10.78 -0.59 -0.54
C ARG A 27 -9.73 -0.76 0.55
N ILE A 28 -9.52 0.29 1.32
CA ILE A 28 -8.80 0.25 2.59
C ILE A 28 -9.80 0.65 3.67
N SER A 29 -10.04 -0.25 4.61
CA SER A 29 -10.85 0.01 5.80
C SER A 29 -9.97 0.60 6.90
N CYS A 30 -10.50 1.55 7.66
CA CYS A 30 -9.93 2.03 8.92
C CYS A 30 -10.79 1.49 10.06
N LEU A 31 -10.18 0.72 10.95
CA LEU A 31 -10.76 0.25 12.19
C LEU A 31 -10.30 1.19 13.30
N VAL A 32 -11.28 1.78 13.98
CA VAL A 32 -11.06 2.74 15.05
C VAL A 32 -11.35 2.06 16.37
N GLU A 33 -10.41 2.19 17.29
CA GLU A 33 -10.49 1.72 18.66
C GLU A 33 -10.38 2.92 19.60
N LYS A 34 -11.36 3.15 20.48
CA LYS A 34 -11.37 4.29 21.40
C LYS A 34 -11.22 3.89 22.85
N ASP A 35 -11.62 2.67 23.21
CA ASP A 35 -11.59 2.21 24.61
C ASP A 35 -10.46 1.20 24.88
N HIS A 36 -9.75 0.79 23.83
CA HIS A 36 -8.59 -0.10 23.88
C HIS A 36 -8.91 -1.49 24.45
N ASP A 37 -10.16 -1.96 24.30
CA ASP A 37 -10.55 -3.31 24.72
C ASP A 37 -10.11 -4.43 23.75
N GLY A 38 -9.59 -4.04 22.58
CA GLY A 38 -9.13 -4.93 21.52
C GLY A 38 -10.17 -5.24 20.45
N TYR A 39 -11.36 -4.63 20.51
CA TYR A 39 -12.46 -4.77 19.56
C TYR A 39 -12.84 -3.41 18.96
N PRO A 40 -12.58 -3.19 17.66
CA PRO A 40 -12.79 -1.88 17.06
C PRO A 40 -14.24 -1.40 17.23
N ASP A 41 -14.42 -0.18 17.72
CA ASP A 41 -15.70 0.51 17.87
C ASP A 41 -16.34 0.85 16.53
N GLN A 42 -15.52 1.22 15.55
CA GLN A 42 -15.99 1.73 14.26
C GLN A 42 -15.16 1.17 13.13
N ARG A 43 -15.83 1.00 11.98
CA ARG A 43 -15.19 0.74 10.70
C ARG A 43 -15.57 1.83 9.72
N LEU A 44 -14.56 2.49 9.17
CA LEU A 44 -14.68 3.54 8.17
C LEU A 44 -14.01 3.10 6.87
N THR A 45 -14.41 3.71 5.74
CA THR A 45 -13.65 3.60 4.49
C THR A 45 -12.57 4.68 4.49
N PHE A 46 -11.31 4.26 4.55
CA PHE A 46 -10.15 5.15 4.52
C PHE A 46 -9.83 5.62 3.10
N ALA A 47 -9.84 4.69 2.15
CA ALA A 47 -9.67 4.95 0.73
C ALA A 47 -10.41 3.88 -0.09
N ASP A 48 -10.83 4.23 -1.29
CA ASP A 48 -11.50 3.30 -2.21
C ASP A 48 -11.04 3.48 -3.67
N ALA A 49 -11.72 2.82 -4.61
CA ALA A 49 -11.40 2.90 -6.04
C ALA A 49 -11.41 4.34 -6.59
N SER A 50 -12.20 5.26 -6.02
CA SER A 50 -12.22 6.67 -6.44
C SER A 50 -10.91 7.40 -6.09
N ASN A 51 -10.14 6.88 -5.13
CA ASN A 51 -8.80 7.35 -4.80
C ASN A 51 -7.71 6.72 -5.71
N GLY A 52 -8.08 5.93 -6.71
CA GLY A 52 -7.14 5.24 -7.59
C GLY A 52 -6.54 3.97 -7.00
N LEU A 53 -7.25 3.31 -6.07
CA LEU A 53 -6.86 1.98 -5.60
C LEU A 53 -7.08 0.92 -6.68
N ASN A 54 -6.10 0.04 -6.83
CA ASN A 54 -6.14 -1.07 -7.79
C ASN A 54 -5.41 -2.29 -7.21
N TYR A 55 -6.16 -3.24 -6.66
CA TYR A 55 -5.63 -4.42 -5.97
C TYR A 55 -4.55 -4.03 -4.96
N SER A 56 -4.86 -3.06 -4.09
CA SER A 56 -3.93 -2.57 -3.08
C SER A 56 -3.45 -3.71 -2.17
N PHE A 57 -2.21 -3.65 -1.70
CA PHE A 57 -1.65 -4.64 -0.78
C PHE A 57 -0.74 -3.97 0.27
N GLY A 58 0.52 -3.72 -0.07
CA GLY A 58 1.47 -3.10 0.85
C GLY A 58 1.08 -1.65 1.13
N MET A 59 1.21 -1.23 2.38
CA MET A 59 0.91 0.12 2.82
C MET A 59 2.02 0.60 3.76
N ALA A 60 2.34 1.89 3.70
CA ALA A 60 3.30 2.51 4.61
C ALA A 60 2.96 3.98 4.87
N PHE A 61 3.27 4.46 6.08
CA PHE A 61 3.31 5.88 6.39
C PHE A 61 4.77 6.35 6.35
N ILE A 62 5.02 7.46 5.67
CA ILE A 62 6.35 8.04 5.51
C ILE A 62 6.23 9.56 5.63
N ASN A 63 6.69 10.13 6.75
CA ASN A 63 6.48 11.54 7.07
C ASN A 63 4.99 11.92 6.98
N GLU A 64 4.64 12.92 6.17
CA GLU A 64 3.27 13.38 5.94
C GLU A 64 2.57 12.66 4.77
N TYR A 65 3.05 11.46 4.42
CA TYR A 65 2.53 10.69 3.30
C TYR A 65 2.04 9.32 3.71
N PHE A 66 1.00 8.88 3.01
CA PHE A 66 0.52 7.51 3.00
C PHE A 66 0.78 6.91 1.62
N ASP A 67 1.52 5.81 1.57
CA ASP A 67 1.90 5.11 0.34
C ASP A 67 1.19 3.76 0.25
N VAL A 68 0.70 3.44 -0.95
CA VAL A 68 -0.02 2.20 -1.25
C VAL A 68 0.59 1.52 -2.46
N GLY A 69 0.91 0.24 -2.29
CA GLY A 69 1.31 -0.68 -3.35
C GLY A 69 0.07 -1.25 -4.03
N ASN A 70 -0.32 -0.63 -5.14
CA ASN A 70 -1.30 -1.15 -6.09
C ASN A 70 -0.63 -2.15 -7.04
N ARG A 71 -1.44 -2.96 -7.72
CA ARG A 71 -0.96 -3.90 -8.75
C ARG A 71 -0.09 -3.26 -9.82
N ASP A 72 -0.37 -2.03 -10.18
CA ASP A 72 0.26 -1.31 -11.28
C ASP A 72 1.18 -0.18 -10.82
N THR A 73 1.19 0.16 -9.53
CA THR A 73 1.86 1.38 -9.04
C THR A 73 2.21 1.30 -7.56
N VAL A 74 3.23 2.05 -7.13
CA VAL A 74 3.18 2.68 -5.80
C VAL A 74 2.57 4.06 -5.96
N ARG A 75 1.51 4.32 -5.20
CA ARG A 75 0.78 5.58 -5.19
C ARG A 75 0.89 6.24 -3.82
N ARG A 76 1.19 7.53 -3.82
CA ARG A 76 1.42 8.37 -2.65
C ARG A 76 0.29 9.37 -2.46
N TYR A 77 -0.16 9.52 -1.23
CA TYR A 77 -1.17 10.48 -0.84
C TYR A 77 -0.62 11.38 0.25
N SER A 78 -0.89 12.68 0.18
CA SER A 78 -0.74 13.54 1.35
C SER A 78 -1.65 13.06 2.46
N TRP A 79 -1.12 12.94 3.67
CA TRP A 79 -1.86 12.49 4.84
C TRP A 79 -1.55 13.40 6.03
N THR A 80 -2.61 13.85 6.68
CA THR A 80 -2.52 14.64 7.91
C THR A 80 -2.73 13.73 9.10
N ASN A 81 -1.94 13.96 10.16
CA ASN A 81 -2.00 13.18 11.39
C ASN A 81 -3.45 13.08 11.92
N GLY A 82 -3.90 11.86 12.19
CA GLY A 82 -5.26 11.55 12.66
C GLY A 82 -6.33 11.55 11.57
N SER A 83 -6.01 11.85 10.30
CA SER A 83 -6.98 11.75 9.22
C SER A 83 -7.37 10.29 8.99
N ARG A 84 -8.68 10.03 9.00
CA ARG A 84 -9.26 8.70 8.74
C ARG A 84 -9.78 8.53 7.32
N LYS A 85 -9.42 9.46 6.42
CA LYS A 85 -9.82 9.43 5.01
C LYS A 85 -8.77 10.06 4.10
N ILE A 86 -8.51 9.43 2.97
CA ILE A 86 -7.70 9.97 1.88
C ILE A 86 -8.57 10.78 0.92
N THR A 87 -8.04 11.91 0.48
CA THR A 87 -8.66 12.77 -0.53
C THR A 87 -7.85 12.76 -1.83
N GLY A 88 -8.55 12.99 -2.94
CA GLY A 88 -7.95 12.97 -4.26
C GLY A 88 -7.46 11.58 -4.70
N THR A 89 -6.76 11.55 -5.81
CA THR A 89 -6.24 10.31 -6.41
C THR A 89 -4.79 10.04 -6.03
N GLY A 90 -4.07 10.98 -5.40
CA GLY A 90 -2.64 10.82 -5.08
C GLY A 90 -1.73 10.87 -6.31
N GLN A 91 -0.43 10.73 -6.09
CA GLN A 91 0.62 10.73 -7.10
C GLN A 91 1.15 9.31 -7.33
N VAL A 92 1.34 8.93 -8.59
CA VAL A 92 2.12 7.71 -8.91
C VAL A 92 3.59 8.02 -8.74
N ILE A 93 4.28 7.31 -7.85
CA ILE A 93 5.72 7.49 -7.61
C ILE A 93 6.56 6.38 -8.22
N MET A 94 6.00 5.17 -8.41
CA MET A 94 6.67 4.06 -9.08
C MET A 94 5.67 3.28 -9.93
N PRO A 95 5.71 3.36 -11.28
CA PRO A 95 4.82 2.60 -12.15
C PRO A 95 5.35 1.18 -12.43
N TYR A 96 4.44 0.22 -12.58
CA TYR A 96 4.72 -1.19 -12.86
C TYR A 96 3.76 -1.76 -13.91
N PRO A 97 4.12 -2.86 -14.60
CA PRO A 97 3.19 -3.52 -15.50
C PRO A 97 2.02 -4.17 -14.74
N GLN A 98 0.86 -4.32 -15.39
CA GLN A 98 -0.40 -4.71 -14.72
C GLN A 98 -0.71 -6.22 -14.75
N ASN A 99 0.13 -7.05 -15.37
CA ASN A 99 -0.09 -8.50 -15.51
C ASN A 99 0.52 -9.34 -14.36
N GLY A 100 0.14 -10.62 -14.29
CA GLY A 100 0.66 -11.60 -13.32
C GLY A 100 0.33 -11.31 -11.85
N HIS A 101 1.26 -11.68 -10.97
CA HIS A 101 1.14 -11.54 -9.53
C HIS A 101 0.85 -10.08 -9.12
N SER A 102 -0.24 -9.89 -8.39
CA SER A 102 -0.82 -8.54 -8.17
C SER A 102 -0.28 -7.80 -6.96
N THR A 103 0.26 -8.49 -5.95
CA THR A 103 0.70 -7.84 -4.71
C THR A 103 1.95 -7.00 -4.91
N ARG A 104 1.99 -5.82 -4.30
CA ARG A 104 3.19 -5.02 -4.10
C ARG A 104 3.38 -4.79 -2.61
N THR A 105 4.29 -5.54 -1.99
CA THR A 105 4.70 -5.28 -0.60
C THR A 105 5.58 -4.05 -0.59
N ILE A 106 5.40 -3.17 0.39
CA ILE A 106 6.23 -1.98 0.62
C ILE A 106 7.00 -2.18 1.92
N ALA A 107 8.30 -1.90 1.89
CA ALA A 107 9.14 -1.81 3.08
C ALA A 107 9.99 -0.54 3.01
N ILE A 108 10.19 0.11 4.15
CA ILE A 108 10.97 1.35 4.24
C ILE A 108 12.25 1.07 5.01
N SER A 109 13.37 1.56 4.51
CA SER A 109 14.65 1.44 5.19
C SER A 109 14.64 2.25 6.49
N PRO A 110 15.10 1.68 7.62
CA PRO A 110 15.34 2.47 8.82
C PRO A 110 16.65 3.27 8.77
N MET A 111 17.47 3.12 7.72
CA MET A 111 18.84 3.64 7.69
C MET A 111 19.12 4.67 6.59
N ASP A 112 18.50 4.57 5.41
CA ASP A 112 18.96 5.32 4.23
C ASP A 112 17.85 5.90 3.34
N ASP A 113 16.67 6.21 3.90
CA ASP A 113 15.57 6.90 3.19
C ASP A 113 15.18 6.26 1.84
N ARG A 114 15.20 4.91 1.82
CA ARG A 114 14.80 4.10 0.67
C ARG A 114 13.46 3.41 0.88
N ILE A 115 12.71 3.31 -0.22
CA ILE A 115 11.55 2.44 -0.36
C ILE A 115 11.95 1.18 -1.13
N PHE A 116 11.50 0.03 -0.65
CA PHE A 116 11.62 -1.26 -1.32
C PHE A 116 10.25 -1.80 -1.68
N VAL A 117 10.15 -2.34 -2.90
CA VAL A 117 8.88 -2.86 -3.43
C VAL A 117 9.09 -4.22 -4.06
N SER A 118 8.39 -5.23 -3.56
CA SER A 118 8.40 -6.57 -4.17
C SER A 118 7.51 -6.61 -5.40
N ILE A 119 7.99 -7.13 -6.53
CA ILE A 119 7.21 -7.28 -7.76
C ILE A 119 7.24 -8.74 -8.19
N GLY A 120 6.10 -9.42 -8.09
CA GLY A 120 6.01 -10.81 -8.53
C GLY A 120 6.09 -10.96 -10.06
N SER A 121 6.33 -12.20 -10.50
CA SER A 121 6.40 -12.59 -11.90
C SER A 121 5.09 -12.34 -12.67
N ALA A 122 5.20 -12.23 -13.99
CA ALA A 122 4.04 -12.16 -14.88
C ALA A 122 3.42 -13.55 -15.12
N SER A 123 4.22 -14.61 -15.10
CA SER A 123 3.81 -16.01 -15.29
C SER A 123 4.43 -16.98 -14.27
N ASN A 124 4.18 -18.28 -14.45
CA ASN A 124 4.72 -19.34 -13.59
C ASN A 124 6.19 -19.67 -13.91
N VAL A 125 6.56 -19.79 -15.19
CA VAL A 125 7.92 -20.14 -15.64
C VAL A 125 8.17 -19.51 -17.01
N ASP A 126 8.76 -18.31 -17.02
CA ASP A 126 9.25 -17.63 -18.23
C ASP A 126 10.45 -16.74 -17.89
N VAL A 127 11.23 -16.38 -18.91
CA VAL A 127 12.21 -15.30 -18.81
C VAL A 127 11.49 -13.97 -19.01
N GLU A 128 11.58 -13.09 -18.02
CA GLU A 128 10.86 -11.82 -18.00
C GLU A 128 11.85 -10.65 -17.91
N PRO A 129 11.58 -9.51 -18.57
CA PRO A 129 12.35 -8.31 -18.34
C PRO A 129 12.12 -7.80 -16.91
N LEU A 130 13.16 -7.18 -16.34
CA LEU A 130 12.98 -6.36 -15.13
C LEU A 130 11.87 -5.32 -15.39
N SER A 131 11.04 -4.98 -14.40
CA SER A 131 11.17 -5.24 -12.96
C SER A 131 10.37 -6.44 -12.44
N ARG A 132 10.18 -7.52 -13.22
CA ARG A 132 9.42 -8.71 -12.79
C ARG A 132 10.26 -9.77 -12.09
N ALA A 133 9.76 -10.25 -10.95
CA ALA A 133 10.40 -11.19 -10.02
C ALA A 133 11.53 -10.69 -9.07
N PRO A 134 12.02 -9.43 -9.08
CA PRO A 134 12.92 -8.90 -8.07
C PRO A 134 12.21 -8.04 -7.00
N ILE A 135 13.02 -7.59 -6.04
CA ILE A 135 12.76 -6.42 -5.22
C ILE A 135 13.34 -5.19 -5.93
N GLN A 136 12.53 -4.15 -6.08
CA GLN A 136 12.98 -2.83 -6.52
C GLN A 136 13.28 -1.95 -5.32
N GLN A 137 14.25 -1.06 -5.46
CA GLN A 137 14.52 0.02 -4.51
C GLN A 137 14.46 1.38 -5.21
N ALA A 138 14.08 2.41 -4.47
CA ALA A 138 14.14 3.81 -4.91
C ALA A 138 14.38 4.73 -3.72
N ASN A 139 14.62 6.01 -3.98
CA ASN A 139 14.45 7.05 -2.95
C ASN A 139 12.99 7.07 -2.48
N ILE A 140 12.70 7.52 -1.26
CA ILE A 140 11.32 7.62 -0.74
C ILE A 140 10.35 8.27 -1.74
N ASN A 141 10.76 9.27 -2.52
CA ASN A 141 9.88 9.91 -3.52
C ASN A 141 9.70 9.13 -4.84
N GLY A 142 10.22 7.90 -4.93
CA GLY A 142 10.18 7.05 -6.12
C GLY A 142 11.27 7.31 -7.16
N SER A 143 12.11 8.33 -6.98
CA SER A 143 13.22 8.61 -7.89
C SER A 143 14.38 7.62 -7.74
N ASN A 144 15.23 7.53 -8.75
CA ASN A 144 16.41 6.64 -8.79
C ASN A 144 16.06 5.17 -8.55
N GLN A 145 14.97 4.70 -9.16
CA GLN A 145 14.56 3.31 -9.08
C GLN A 145 15.62 2.39 -9.71
N THR A 146 16.00 1.35 -8.97
CA THR A 146 16.93 0.29 -9.42
C THR A 146 16.48 -1.06 -8.88
N THR A 147 16.99 -2.14 -9.46
CA THR A 147 16.84 -3.48 -8.88
C THR A 147 17.74 -3.62 -7.65
N PHE A 148 17.20 -4.16 -6.57
CA PHE A 148 17.93 -4.43 -5.34
C PHE A 148 18.42 -5.89 -5.27
N ALA A 149 17.49 -6.85 -5.37
CA ALA A 149 17.74 -8.28 -5.26
C ALA A 149 16.74 -9.08 -6.11
#